data_AF-A0A7Y5AVC4-F1
#
_entry.id   AF-A0A7Y5AVC4-F1
#
_cell.length_a   1.000
_cell.length_b   1.000
_cell.length_c   1.000
_cell.angle_alpha   90.00
_cell.angle_beta   90.00
_cell.angle_gamma   90.00
#
_symmetry.space_group_name_H-M   'P 1'
#
loop_
_entity.id
_entity.type
_entity.pdbx_description
1 polymer ?
#
loop_
_entity_poly.entity_id
_entity_poly.type
_entity_poly.pdbx_seq_one_letter_code
_entity_poly.pdbx_strand_id
1 'polypeptide(L)'
;MLVNLFREFDRKLLKNNLQLALNKFGQNLMYPNSMECVTRRDYIQHRLGAIFQQMSILKQFIDAHINKYERNNGDTGEQLELTFNAINQLSYCFDNLLFNLGSLSDYFGNYLGLYLYGPKNQTLKWNGFVNKTNVVYSGNSFNALVSKEHREWFTKLHEYRGDIIHRKAILVEVEGFENKRFMPHTVEKLNFEINDSLKKYFHIFRNDENQELYYSAEKIANRTLVGLIEILDASEIISFDESFKNFQR
;
A
#
# COMPACT_ATOMS: atom_id res chain seq x y z
N MET A 1 -13.49 3.03 -8.68
CA MET A 1 -12.74 1.88 -9.23
C MET A 1 -12.08 1.09 -8.11
N LEU A 2 -11.36 1.78 -7.20
CA LEU A 2 -10.67 1.22 -6.06
C LEU A 2 -11.55 0.36 -5.11
N VAL A 3 -12.82 0.75 -4.88
CA VAL A 3 -13.75 -0.04 -4.04
C VAL A 3 -13.97 -1.46 -4.56
N ASN A 4 -14.07 -1.63 -5.89
CA ASN A 4 -14.24 -2.94 -6.50
C ASN A 4 -12.97 -3.78 -6.36
N LEU A 5 -11.80 -3.15 -6.52
CA LEU A 5 -10.51 -3.80 -6.35
C LEU A 5 -10.27 -4.23 -4.90
N PHE A 6 -10.67 -3.42 -3.92
CA PHE A 6 -10.64 -3.81 -2.50
C PHE A 6 -11.50 -5.04 -2.22
N ARG A 7 -12.74 -5.04 -2.70
CA ARG A 7 -13.66 -6.19 -2.55
C ARG A 7 -13.14 -7.42 -3.26
N GLU A 8 -12.52 -7.25 -4.43
CA GLU A 8 -11.90 -8.34 -5.16
C GLU A 8 -10.71 -8.93 -4.40
N PHE A 9 -9.82 -8.09 -3.88
CA PHE A 9 -8.68 -8.55 -3.08
C PHE A 9 -9.14 -9.29 -1.83
N ASP A 10 -10.12 -8.75 -1.08
CA ASP A 10 -10.67 -9.43 0.10
C ASP A 10 -11.33 -10.77 -0.26
N ARG A 11 -12.12 -10.82 -1.34
CA ARG A 11 -12.72 -12.05 -1.84
C ARG A 11 -11.66 -13.09 -2.22
N LYS A 12 -10.60 -12.67 -2.92
CA LYS A 12 -9.48 -13.54 -3.30
C LYS A 12 -8.72 -14.02 -2.07
N LEU A 13 -8.49 -13.17 -1.08
CA LEU A 13 -7.84 -13.55 0.17
C LEU A 13 -8.65 -14.62 0.93
N LEU A 14 -9.98 -14.46 0.98
CA LEU A 14 -10.88 -15.46 1.56
C LEU A 14 -10.86 -16.79 0.80
N LYS A 15 -10.95 -16.74 -0.54
CA LYS A 15 -10.86 -17.93 -1.40
C LYS A 15 -9.51 -18.64 -1.22
N ASN A 16 -8.43 -17.88 -1.27
CA ASN A 16 -7.07 -18.39 -1.15
C ASN A 16 -6.82 -19.03 0.22
N ASN A 17 -7.36 -18.47 1.30
CA ASN A 17 -7.32 -19.10 2.61
C ASN A 17 -7.96 -20.50 2.58
N LEU A 18 -9.17 -20.62 2.01
CA LEU A 18 -9.85 -21.91 1.88
C LEU A 18 -9.05 -22.88 0.99
N GLN A 19 -8.55 -22.42 -0.17
CA GLN A 19 -7.87 -23.28 -1.14
C GLN A 19 -6.48 -23.72 -0.66
N LEU A 20 -5.65 -22.80 -0.13
CA LEU A 20 -4.35 -23.14 0.41
C LEU A 20 -4.49 -23.96 1.70
N ALA A 21 -5.52 -23.72 2.51
CA ALA A 21 -5.81 -24.58 3.65
C ALA A 21 -6.22 -25.99 3.22
N LEU A 22 -7.05 -26.14 2.18
CA LEU A 22 -7.45 -27.44 1.66
C LEU A 22 -6.28 -28.17 0.96
N ASN A 23 -5.50 -27.48 0.13
CA ASN A 23 -4.37 -28.06 -0.60
C ASN A 23 -3.21 -28.47 0.33
N LYS A 24 -3.02 -27.76 1.47
CA LYS A 24 -1.90 -28.00 2.39
C LYS A 24 -2.28 -28.78 3.66
N PHE A 25 -3.48 -28.56 4.19
CA PHE A 25 -3.98 -29.22 5.41
C PHE A 25 -5.03 -30.31 5.15
N GLY A 26 -5.59 -30.40 3.94
CA GLY A 26 -6.44 -31.54 3.57
C GLY A 26 -5.69 -32.88 3.58
N GLN A 27 -4.38 -32.87 3.33
CA GLN A 27 -3.50 -34.04 3.50
C GLN A 27 -2.94 -34.19 4.93
N ASN A 28 -3.07 -33.17 5.77
CA ASN A 28 -2.62 -33.14 7.16
C ASN A 28 -3.77 -32.62 8.04
N LEU A 29 -4.76 -33.49 8.32
CA LEU A 29 -5.87 -33.31 9.27
C LEU A 29 -5.43 -33.03 10.72
N MET A 30 -4.16 -32.72 10.95
CA MET A 30 -3.46 -32.58 12.22
C MET A 30 -2.64 -31.27 12.25
N TYR A 31 -3.23 -30.12 11.92
CA TYR A 31 -2.55 -28.84 12.13
C TYR A 31 -3.28 -27.92 13.13
N PRO A 32 -2.65 -27.60 14.28
CA PRO A 32 -3.18 -26.68 15.30
C PRO A 32 -3.06 -25.17 14.95
N ASN A 33 -2.67 -24.81 13.72
CA ASN A 33 -2.34 -23.41 13.35
C ASN A 33 -3.43 -22.69 12.53
N SER A 34 -4.69 -23.11 12.66
CA SER A 34 -5.82 -22.39 12.03
C SER A 34 -5.91 -20.96 12.56
N MET A 35 -5.59 -20.76 13.85
CA MET A 35 -5.63 -19.45 14.48
C MET A 35 -4.56 -18.50 13.94
N GLU A 36 -3.33 -18.97 13.67
CA GLU A 36 -2.27 -18.18 13.05
C GLU A 36 -2.63 -17.80 11.62
N CYS A 37 -3.17 -18.74 10.84
CA CYS A 37 -3.64 -18.47 9.47
C CYS A 37 -4.69 -17.35 9.45
N VAL A 38 -5.70 -17.48 10.32
CA VAL A 38 -6.74 -16.47 10.53
C VAL A 38 -6.11 -15.14 10.97
N THR A 39 -5.20 -15.16 11.94
CA THR A 39 -4.54 -13.97 12.46
C THR A 39 -3.75 -13.23 11.37
N ARG A 40 -3.00 -13.94 10.51
CA ARG A 40 -2.25 -13.30 9.41
C ARG A 40 -3.18 -12.70 8.36
N ARG A 41 -4.28 -13.37 8.05
CA ARG A 41 -5.34 -12.81 7.19
C ARG A 41 -5.91 -11.54 7.81
N ASP A 42 -6.23 -11.57 9.10
CA ASP A 42 -6.86 -10.45 9.81
C ASP A 42 -5.92 -9.24 9.86
N TYR A 43 -4.59 -9.43 9.92
CA TYR A 43 -3.63 -8.32 9.81
C TYR A 43 -3.63 -7.66 8.43
N ILE A 44 -3.78 -8.45 7.36
CA ILE A 44 -3.95 -7.93 6.00
C ILE A 44 -5.26 -7.16 5.91
N GLN A 45 -6.37 -7.76 6.36
CA GLN A 45 -7.70 -7.13 6.34
C GLN A 45 -7.74 -5.84 7.16
N HIS A 46 -7.09 -5.82 8.31
CA HIS A 46 -6.96 -4.61 9.13
C HIS A 46 -6.23 -3.49 8.38
N ARG A 47 -5.10 -3.80 7.71
CA ARG A 47 -4.40 -2.79 6.89
C ARG A 47 -5.21 -2.37 5.69
N LEU A 48 -5.93 -3.29 5.06
CA LEU A 48 -6.84 -2.97 3.96
C LEU A 48 -7.93 -1.99 4.38
N GLY A 49 -8.57 -2.24 5.53
CA GLY A 49 -9.55 -1.35 6.14
C GLY A 49 -8.95 0.02 6.48
N ALA A 50 -7.74 0.05 7.03
CA ALA A 50 -7.04 1.31 7.30
C ALA A 50 -6.76 2.12 6.02
N ILE A 51 -6.32 1.49 4.93
CA ILE A 51 -6.10 2.15 3.63
C ILE A 51 -7.43 2.72 3.11
N PHE A 52 -8.51 1.94 3.15
CA PHE A 52 -9.84 2.40 2.72
C PHE A 52 -10.32 3.61 3.54
N GLN A 53 -10.17 3.55 4.86
CA GLN A 53 -10.52 4.65 5.75
C GLN A 53 -9.67 5.90 5.48
N GLN A 54 -8.35 5.75 5.29
CA GLN A 54 -7.46 6.88 4.99
C GLN A 54 -7.80 7.54 3.65
N MET A 55 -8.17 6.76 2.63
CA MET A 55 -8.68 7.31 1.37
C MET A 55 -9.95 8.13 1.58
N SER A 56 -10.90 7.64 2.39
CA SER A 56 -12.12 8.39 2.72
C SER A 56 -11.82 9.69 3.48
N ILE A 57 -10.93 9.62 4.47
CA ILE A 57 -10.52 10.79 5.26
C ILE A 57 -9.83 11.82 4.36
N LEU A 58 -8.93 11.39 3.47
CA LEU A 58 -8.23 12.26 2.55
C LEU A 58 -9.21 13.04 1.67
N LYS A 59 -10.20 12.37 1.08
CA LYS A 59 -11.22 13.03 0.26
C LYS A 59 -12.04 14.03 1.07
N GLN A 60 -12.51 13.63 2.24
CA GLN A 60 -13.29 14.51 3.13
C GLN A 60 -12.49 15.75 3.55
N PHE A 61 -11.20 15.60 3.83
CA PHE A 61 -10.34 16.71 4.22
C PHE A 61 -10.05 17.64 3.05
N ILE A 62 -9.81 17.12 1.85
CA ILE A 62 -9.68 17.93 0.63
C ILE A 62 -10.94 18.78 0.45
N ASP A 63 -12.11 18.15 0.46
CA ASP A 63 -13.39 18.84 0.24
C ASP A 63 -13.66 19.86 1.36
N ALA A 64 -13.38 19.52 2.62
CA ALA A 64 -13.56 20.42 3.76
C ALA A 64 -12.65 21.65 3.69
N HIS A 65 -11.38 21.48 3.31
CA HIS A 65 -10.43 22.59 3.18
C HIS A 65 -10.77 23.51 2.02
N ILE A 66 -11.15 22.97 0.85
CA ILE A 66 -11.64 23.75 -0.28
C ILE A 66 -12.86 24.59 0.13
N ASN A 67 -13.89 23.94 0.70
CA ASN A 67 -15.11 24.63 1.13
C ASN A 67 -14.83 25.71 2.19
N LYS A 68 -13.91 25.47 3.11
CA LYS A 68 -13.55 26.45 4.14
C LYS A 68 -12.81 27.64 3.54
N TYR A 69 -11.92 27.39 2.57
CA TYR A 69 -11.18 28.44 1.88
C TYR A 69 -12.09 29.34 1.04
N GLU A 70 -13.00 28.74 0.25
CA GLU A 70 -13.93 29.47 -0.63
C GLU A 70 -14.97 30.31 0.13
N ARG A 71 -15.32 29.91 1.36
CA ARG A 71 -16.24 30.66 2.22
C ARG A 71 -15.57 31.80 2.98
N ASN A 72 -14.25 31.93 2.90
CA ASN A 72 -13.52 33.01 3.55
C ASN A 72 -13.65 34.29 2.70
N ASN A 73 -14.24 35.34 3.27
CA ASN A 73 -14.58 36.59 2.59
C ASN A 73 -13.40 37.59 2.48
N GLY A 74 -12.19 37.11 2.20
CA GLY A 74 -11.09 37.96 1.73
C GLY A 74 -10.07 38.44 2.77
N ASP A 75 -9.97 37.81 3.95
CA ASP A 75 -8.78 38.00 4.80
C ASP A 75 -7.62 37.15 4.25
N THR A 76 -6.68 37.82 3.59
CA THR A 76 -5.46 37.21 3.03
C THR A 76 -4.66 36.45 4.10
N GLY A 77 -4.60 36.95 5.33
CA GLY A 77 -3.85 36.32 6.42
C GLY A 77 -4.48 34.99 6.82
N GLU A 78 -5.79 34.96 6.99
CA GLU A 78 -6.54 33.74 7.31
C GLU A 78 -6.47 32.73 6.15
N GLN A 79 -6.61 33.17 4.89
CA GLN A 79 -6.46 32.29 3.72
C GLN A 79 -5.09 31.60 3.68
N LEU A 80 -4.01 32.32 3.96
CA LEU A 80 -2.67 31.73 4.03
C LEU A 80 -2.57 30.67 5.13
N GLU A 81 -3.09 30.97 6.33
CA GLU A 81 -3.10 30.02 7.44
C GLU A 81 -3.90 28.74 7.08
N LEU A 82 -5.05 28.90 6.42
CA LEU A 82 -5.85 27.77 5.94
C LEU A 82 -5.08 26.92 4.94
N THR A 83 -4.38 27.53 3.98
CA THR A 83 -3.54 26.82 3.00
C THR A 83 -2.44 26.01 3.69
N PHE A 84 -1.69 26.62 4.63
CA PHE A 84 -0.61 25.92 5.35
C PHE A 84 -1.15 24.76 6.20
N ASN A 85 -2.26 24.99 6.91
CA ASN A 85 -2.89 23.96 7.71
C ASN A 85 -3.40 22.79 6.86
N ALA A 86 -3.98 23.09 5.69
CA ALA A 86 -4.42 22.08 4.74
C ALA A 86 -3.25 21.24 4.22
N ILE A 87 -2.16 21.88 3.76
CA ILE A 87 -0.96 21.18 3.27
C ILE A 87 -0.41 20.22 4.33
N ASN A 88 -0.27 20.67 5.58
CA ASN A 88 0.27 19.86 6.67
C ASN A 88 -0.63 18.65 6.99
N GLN A 89 -1.94 18.86 7.11
CA GLN A 89 -2.89 17.79 7.42
C GLN A 89 -3.01 16.77 6.29
N LEU A 90 -3.11 17.25 5.05
CA LEU A 90 -3.22 16.40 3.87
C LEU A 90 -1.93 15.61 3.63
N SER A 91 -0.76 16.22 3.85
CA SER A 91 0.53 15.51 3.81
C SER A 91 0.56 14.37 4.83
N TYR A 92 0.12 14.62 6.05
CA TYR A 92 0.05 13.58 7.09
C TYR A 92 -0.91 12.44 6.73
N CYS A 93 -2.09 12.75 6.17
CA CYS A 93 -3.03 11.74 5.69
C CYS A 93 -2.44 10.91 4.55
N PHE A 94 -1.77 11.56 3.59
CA PHE A 94 -1.14 10.90 2.46
C PHE A 94 0.02 9.99 2.89
N ASP A 95 0.88 10.46 3.79
CA ASP A 95 1.97 9.66 4.35
C ASP A 95 1.44 8.44 5.12
N ASN A 96 0.38 8.62 5.92
CA ASN A 96 -0.25 7.52 6.63
C ASN A 96 -0.83 6.46 5.67
N LEU A 97 -1.37 6.87 4.53
CA LEU A 97 -1.81 5.94 3.49
C LEU A 97 -0.64 5.10 2.98
N LEU A 98 0.47 5.74 2.58
CA LEU A 98 1.67 5.06 2.06
C LEU A 98 2.33 4.16 3.10
N PHE A 99 2.33 4.59 4.37
CA PHE A 99 2.76 3.75 5.49
C PHE A 99 1.93 2.48 5.59
N ASN A 100 0.59 2.58 5.55
CA ASN A 100 -0.29 1.44 5.63
C ASN A 100 -0.16 0.51 4.41
N LEU A 101 0.07 1.05 3.21
CA LEU A 101 0.35 0.25 2.01
C LEU A 101 1.66 -0.55 2.14
N GLY A 102 2.73 0.07 2.64
CA GLY A 102 3.97 -0.66 2.91
C GLY A 102 3.84 -1.68 4.04
N SER A 103 3.01 -1.41 5.06
CA SER A 103 2.71 -2.41 6.09
C SER A 103 1.83 -3.56 5.57
N LEU A 104 0.94 -3.29 4.61
CA LEU A 104 0.13 -4.31 3.96
C LEU A 104 1.03 -5.32 3.23
N SER A 105 2.05 -4.88 2.48
CA SER A 105 2.99 -5.80 1.82
C SER A 105 3.81 -6.63 2.81
N ASP A 106 4.21 -6.07 3.96
CA ASP A 106 4.91 -6.82 5.01
C ASP A 106 4.04 -7.92 5.61
N TYR A 107 2.77 -7.64 5.93
CA TYR A 107 1.84 -8.66 6.42
C TYR A 107 1.43 -9.66 5.34
N PHE A 108 1.40 -9.23 4.09
CA PHE A 108 1.20 -10.14 2.97
C PHE A 108 2.36 -11.14 2.82
N GLY A 109 3.60 -10.68 3.01
CA GLY A 109 4.77 -11.56 3.11
C GLY A 109 4.68 -12.56 4.28
N ASN A 110 4.16 -12.12 5.43
CA ASN A 110 3.93 -13.01 6.58
C ASN A 110 2.89 -14.10 6.26
N TYR A 111 1.79 -13.69 5.64
CA TYR A 111 0.71 -14.58 5.23
C TYR A 111 1.20 -15.62 4.23
N LEU A 112 1.76 -15.19 3.09
CA LEU A 112 2.27 -16.14 2.09
C LEU A 112 3.44 -16.97 2.63
N GLY A 113 4.29 -16.41 3.49
CA GLY A 113 5.37 -17.15 4.15
C GLY A 113 4.86 -18.33 4.97
N LEU A 114 3.76 -18.15 5.71
CA LEU A 114 3.09 -19.23 6.43
C LEU A 114 2.53 -20.29 5.47
N TYR A 115 1.78 -19.89 4.44
CA TYR A 115 1.14 -20.83 3.53
C TYR A 115 2.10 -21.56 2.61
N LEU A 116 3.14 -20.91 2.09
CA LEU A 116 4.07 -21.54 1.16
C LEU A 116 5.18 -22.29 1.91
N TYR A 117 5.75 -21.68 2.96
CA TYR A 117 6.96 -22.22 3.61
C TYR A 117 6.74 -22.78 5.01
N GLY A 118 5.52 -22.69 5.55
CA GLY A 118 5.14 -23.25 6.84
C GLY A 118 5.39 -22.34 8.06
N PRO A 119 5.05 -22.83 9.27
CA PRO A 119 4.86 -21.99 10.46
C PRO A 119 6.10 -21.19 10.92
N LYS A 120 7.31 -21.73 10.68
CA LYS A 120 8.57 -21.04 11.02
C LYS A 120 8.78 -19.75 10.23
N ASN A 121 8.02 -19.53 9.16
CA ASN A 121 8.17 -18.42 8.22
C ASN A 121 7.04 -17.38 8.32
N GLN A 122 6.20 -17.46 9.35
CA GLN A 122 5.06 -16.56 9.55
C GLN A 122 5.44 -15.10 9.92
N THR A 123 6.72 -14.83 10.17
CA THR A 123 7.25 -13.50 10.51
C THR A 123 8.06 -12.87 9.38
N LEU A 124 8.13 -13.53 8.20
CA LEU A 124 8.84 -13.01 7.04
C LEU A 124 8.18 -11.74 6.51
N LYS A 125 8.76 -10.58 6.79
CA LYS A 125 8.41 -9.31 6.13
C LYS A 125 8.65 -9.41 4.62
N TRP A 126 8.17 -8.43 3.86
CA TRP A 126 8.15 -8.50 2.38
C TRP A 126 9.50 -8.90 1.78
N ASN A 127 10.58 -8.20 2.13
CA ASN A 127 11.92 -8.51 1.62
C ASN A 127 12.40 -9.93 2.01
N GLY A 128 12.06 -10.40 3.21
CA GLY A 128 12.37 -11.77 3.64
C GLY A 128 11.59 -12.82 2.86
N PHE A 129 10.32 -12.54 2.56
CA PHE A 129 9.48 -13.36 1.69
C PHE A 129 10.06 -13.43 0.27
N VAL A 130 10.45 -12.30 -0.33
CA VAL A 130 11.07 -12.26 -1.66
C VAL A 130 12.36 -13.07 -1.70
N ASN A 131 13.29 -12.83 -0.76
CA ASN A 131 14.56 -13.56 -0.71
C ASN A 131 14.36 -15.07 -0.60
N LYS A 132 13.41 -15.51 0.21
CA LYS A 132 13.10 -16.93 0.34
C LYS A 132 12.46 -17.50 -0.93
N THR A 133 11.56 -16.75 -1.56
CA THR A 133 10.93 -17.12 -2.84
C THR A 133 11.98 -17.31 -3.93
N ASN A 134 12.95 -16.42 -4.01
CA ASN A 134 14.02 -16.48 -5.02
C ASN A 134 14.87 -17.75 -4.88
N VAL A 135 15.07 -18.24 -3.66
CA VAL A 135 15.80 -19.48 -3.38
C VAL A 135 14.95 -20.71 -3.67
N VAL A 136 13.74 -20.79 -3.11
CA VAL A 136 12.88 -21.99 -3.18
C VAL A 136 12.31 -22.21 -4.59
N TYR A 137 11.93 -21.14 -5.28
CA TYR A 137 11.28 -21.18 -6.58
C TYR A 137 12.19 -20.63 -7.69
N SER A 138 13.51 -20.84 -7.59
CA SER A 138 14.46 -20.42 -8.62
C SER A 138 14.07 -20.96 -10.01
N GLY A 139 14.03 -20.08 -11.01
CA GLY A 139 13.61 -20.44 -12.38
C GLY A 139 12.10 -20.63 -12.60
N ASN A 140 11.27 -20.51 -11.57
CA ASN A 140 9.81 -20.64 -11.67
C ASN A 140 9.14 -19.30 -12.07
N SER A 141 8.01 -19.36 -12.79
CA SER A 141 7.22 -18.18 -13.17
C SER A 141 6.71 -17.37 -11.97
N PHE A 142 6.38 -18.02 -10.85
CA PHE A 142 6.01 -17.36 -9.60
C PHE A 142 7.13 -16.48 -9.05
N ASN A 143 8.36 -17.00 -9.01
CA ASN A 143 9.52 -16.23 -8.60
C ASN A 143 9.77 -15.05 -9.54
N ALA A 144 9.69 -15.27 -10.86
CA ALA A 144 9.84 -14.19 -11.83
C ALA A 144 8.84 -13.05 -11.58
N LEU A 145 7.57 -13.38 -11.28
CA LEU A 145 6.54 -12.40 -10.92
C LEU A 145 6.86 -11.67 -9.61
N VAL A 146 7.16 -12.40 -8.53
CA VAL A 146 7.49 -11.80 -7.22
C VAL A 146 8.71 -10.88 -7.32
N SER A 147 9.76 -11.32 -8.01
CA SER A 147 10.97 -10.54 -8.25
C SER A 147 10.69 -9.27 -9.07
N LYS A 148 9.85 -9.39 -10.11
CA LYS A 148 9.42 -8.25 -10.92
C LYS A 148 8.67 -7.22 -10.07
N GLU A 149 7.62 -7.64 -9.39
CA GLU A 149 6.79 -6.76 -8.55
C GLU A 149 7.59 -6.12 -7.41
N HIS A 150 8.51 -6.88 -6.80
CA HIS A 150 9.42 -6.32 -5.80
C HIS A 150 10.27 -5.19 -6.38
N ARG A 151 10.97 -5.45 -7.49
CA ARG A 151 11.88 -4.49 -8.12
C ARG A 151 11.16 -3.26 -8.67
N GLU A 152 10.03 -3.45 -9.32
CA GLU A 152 9.31 -2.39 -10.04
C GLU A 152 8.41 -1.55 -9.13
N TRP A 153 7.90 -2.13 -8.03
CA TRP A 153 6.92 -1.46 -7.19
C TRP A 153 7.28 -1.45 -5.70
N PHE A 154 7.35 -2.63 -5.06
CA PHE A 154 7.40 -2.68 -3.59
C PHE A 154 8.69 -2.09 -3.01
N THR A 155 9.82 -2.20 -3.70
CA THR A 155 11.06 -1.53 -3.29
C THR A 155 10.86 -0.02 -3.16
N LYS A 156 10.15 0.61 -4.10
CA LYS A 156 9.87 2.05 -4.07
C LYS A 156 8.91 2.45 -2.97
N LEU A 157 7.89 1.63 -2.74
CA LEU A 157 6.97 1.80 -1.61
C LEU A 157 7.70 1.72 -0.26
N HIS A 158 8.63 0.77 -0.11
CA HIS A 158 9.40 0.60 1.12
C HIS A 158 10.49 1.67 1.31
N GLU A 159 11.16 2.10 0.24
CA GLU A 159 12.06 3.26 0.25
C GLU A 159 11.31 4.51 0.76
N TYR A 160 10.15 4.80 0.14
CA TYR A 160 9.32 5.93 0.54
C TYR A 160 8.89 5.86 2.00
N ARG A 161 8.37 4.70 2.44
CA ARG A 161 7.99 4.49 3.85
C ARG A 161 9.16 4.76 4.81
N GLY A 162 10.38 4.37 4.44
CA GLY A 162 11.58 4.68 5.21
C GLY A 162 11.79 6.19 5.36
N ASP A 163 11.63 6.94 4.27
CA ASP A 163 11.76 8.39 4.29
C ASP A 163 10.64 9.08 5.10
N ILE A 164 9.40 8.59 5.09
CA ILE A 164 8.34 9.11 5.99
C ILE A 164 8.78 9.03 7.44
N ILE A 165 9.30 7.86 7.86
CA ILE A 165 9.70 7.60 9.25
C ILE A 165 10.87 8.51 9.67
N HIS A 166 11.77 8.82 8.75
CA HIS A 166 13.04 9.50 9.07
C HIS A 166 13.10 10.98 8.71
N ARG A 167 12.33 11.45 7.73
CA ARG A 167 12.55 12.77 7.09
C ARG A 167 11.31 13.67 7.02
N LYS A 168 10.11 13.21 7.40
CA LYS A 168 8.84 13.97 7.34
C LYS A 168 8.71 14.77 6.02
N ALA A 169 8.63 14.08 4.90
CA ALA A 169 8.56 14.74 3.60
C ALA A 169 7.18 15.40 3.42
N ILE A 170 7.14 16.73 3.29
CA ILE A 170 5.94 17.44 2.82
C ILE A 170 5.91 17.25 1.30
N LEU A 171 4.94 16.48 0.80
CA LEU A 171 4.78 16.20 -0.63
C LEU A 171 3.43 16.59 -1.20
N VAL A 172 2.59 17.24 -0.39
CA VAL A 172 1.38 17.90 -0.87
C VAL A 172 1.71 19.35 -1.13
N GLU A 173 1.35 19.82 -2.31
CA GLU A 173 1.45 21.21 -2.72
C GLU A 173 0.08 21.73 -3.12
N VAL A 174 -0.02 23.05 -3.24
CA VAL A 174 -1.19 23.72 -3.81
C VAL A 174 -0.76 24.36 -5.13
N GLU A 175 -1.47 24.08 -6.21
CA GLU A 175 -1.17 24.64 -7.53
C GLU A 175 -1.11 26.17 -7.47
N GLY A 176 -0.02 26.75 -7.98
CA GLY A 176 0.20 28.20 -7.97
C GLY A 176 0.60 28.79 -6.61
N PHE A 177 0.69 27.98 -5.55
CA PHE A 177 1.14 28.43 -4.23
C PHE A 177 2.65 28.23 -4.06
N GLU A 178 3.41 29.32 -4.03
CA GLU A 178 4.83 29.29 -3.71
C GLU A 178 5.07 29.64 -2.24
N ASN A 179 5.66 28.71 -1.47
CA ASN A 179 6.11 28.97 -0.10
C ASN A 179 7.42 29.78 -0.07
N LYS A 180 7.39 31.01 -0.60
CA LYS A 180 8.51 31.96 -0.49
C LYS A 180 8.34 32.73 0.82
N ARG A 181 9.28 32.50 1.76
CA ARG A 181 9.35 33.10 3.11
C ARG A 181 9.11 34.62 3.20
N PHE A 182 9.23 35.35 2.10
CA PHE A 182 9.20 36.80 2.08
C PHE A 182 7.93 37.40 1.44
N MET A 183 7.16 36.64 0.64
CA MET A 183 5.89 37.10 0.02
C MET A 183 4.99 35.89 -0.30
N PRO A 184 4.31 35.30 0.71
CA PRO A 184 3.30 34.27 0.43
C PRO A 184 2.11 34.91 -0.29
N HIS A 185 1.75 34.36 -1.44
CA HIS A 185 0.58 34.80 -2.21
C HIS A 185 -0.58 33.84 -1.97
N THR A 186 -1.80 34.37 -1.89
CA THR A 186 -3.01 33.56 -1.90
C THR A 186 -3.27 33.04 -3.31
N VAL A 187 -4.07 31.97 -3.40
CA VAL A 187 -4.52 31.39 -4.66
C VAL A 187 -6.02 31.62 -4.78
N GLU A 188 -6.55 31.68 -6.00
CA GLU A 188 -7.98 31.87 -6.21
C GLU A 188 -8.79 30.65 -5.71
N LYS A 189 -8.21 29.46 -5.86
CA LYS A 189 -8.78 28.18 -5.45
C LYS A 189 -7.69 27.26 -4.92
N LEU A 190 -8.04 26.40 -3.97
CA LEU A 190 -7.15 25.34 -3.53
C LEU A 190 -7.25 24.16 -4.50
N ASN A 191 -6.17 23.88 -5.23
CA ASN A 191 -6.00 22.64 -5.98
C ASN A 191 -4.79 21.89 -5.38
N PHE A 192 -5.04 20.76 -4.73
CA PHE A 192 -3.99 20.01 -4.04
C PHE A 192 -3.35 18.98 -4.96
N GLU A 193 -2.03 19.01 -5.04
CA GLU A 193 -1.24 18.16 -5.94
C GLU A 193 -0.10 17.45 -5.22
N ILE A 194 0.43 16.40 -5.84
CA ILE A 194 1.67 15.77 -5.40
C ILE A 194 2.90 16.52 -5.92
N ASN A 195 3.90 16.71 -5.06
CA ASN A 195 5.19 17.29 -5.44
C ASN A 195 5.99 16.33 -6.35
N ASP A 196 6.79 16.89 -7.25
CA ASP A 196 7.68 16.17 -8.17
C ASP A 196 8.63 15.16 -7.51
N SER A 197 8.97 15.35 -6.24
CA SER A 197 9.78 14.43 -5.46
C SER A 197 9.11 13.07 -5.33
N LEU A 198 7.77 12.99 -5.33
CA LEU A 198 7.04 11.73 -5.33
C LEU A 198 7.23 10.97 -6.66
N LYS A 199 7.36 11.68 -7.79
CA LYS A 199 7.62 11.08 -9.12
C LYS A 199 8.98 10.36 -9.18
N LYS A 200 9.93 10.73 -8.30
CA LYS A 200 11.22 10.04 -8.16
C LYS A 200 11.05 8.61 -7.63
N TYR A 201 10.11 8.41 -6.70
CA TYR A 201 9.79 7.09 -6.15
C TYR A 201 8.87 6.31 -7.09
N PHE A 202 7.76 6.93 -7.50
CA PHE A 202 6.67 6.23 -8.18
C PHE A 202 6.61 6.61 -9.66
N HIS A 203 7.20 5.76 -10.51
CA HIS A 203 7.29 6.01 -11.95
C HIS A 203 5.93 6.03 -12.67
N ILE A 204 4.87 5.55 -12.02
CA ILE A 204 3.48 5.65 -12.50
C ILE A 204 3.01 7.09 -12.75
N PHE A 205 3.75 8.10 -12.26
CA PHE A 205 3.44 9.52 -12.43
C PHE A 205 4.34 10.27 -13.43
N ARG A 206 5.37 9.62 -14.01
CA ARG A 206 6.34 10.32 -14.87
C ARG A 206 5.72 10.94 -16.13
N ASN A 207 4.71 10.29 -16.68
CA ASN A 207 4.00 10.72 -17.89
C ASN A 207 2.52 11.05 -17.58
N ASP A 208 2.19 11.29 -16.32
CA ASP A 208 0.82 11.57 -15.92
C ASP A 208 0.59 13.08 -15.88
N GLU A 209 -0.41 13.55 -16.61
CA GLU A 209 -0.80 14.96 -16.58
C GLU A 209 -1.63 15.28 -15.33
N ASN A 210 -2.31 14.28 -14.73
CA ASN A 210 -3.09 14.49 -13.53
C ASN A 210 -2.23 14.24 -12.27
N GLN A 211 -1.91 15.32 -11.55
CA GLN A 211 -1.17 15.30 -10.29
C GLN A 211 -2.06 15.56 -9.07
N GLU A 212 -3.39 15.59 -9.24
CA GLU A 212 -4.34 15.79 -8.13
C GLU A 212 -4.05 14.77 -7.01
N LEU A 213 -4.02 15.26 -5.78
CA LEU A 213 -3.62 14.49 -4.61
C LEU A 213 -4.46 13.22 -4.42
N TYR A 214 -5.79 13.33 -4.51
CA TYR A 214 -6.68 12.19 -4.31
C TYR A 214 -6.52 11.16 -5.42
N TYR A 215 -6.46 11.61 -6.68
CA TYR A 215 -6.22 10.76 -7.83
C TYR A 215 -4.89 10.00 -7.68
N SER A 216 -3.83 10.69 -7.29
CA SER A 216 -2.51 10.11 -7.07
C SER A 216 -2.53 9.05 -5.96
N ALA A 217 -3.23 9.33 -4.86
CA ALA A 217 -3.43 8.40 -3.77
C ALA A 217 -4.17 7.13 -4.22
N GLU A 218 -5.25 7.27 -4.99
CA GLU A 218 -6.01 6.17 -5.57
C GLU A 218 -5.12 5.33 -6.51
N LYS A 219 -4.31 5.98 -7.36
CA LYS A 219 -3.43 5.31 -8.32
C LYS A 219 -2.38 4.44 -7.64
N ILE A 220 -1.75 4.92 -6.57
CA ILE A 220 -0.76 4.13 -5.78
C ILE A 220 -1.44 2.97 -5.07
N ALA A 221 -2.60 3.21 -4.44
CA ALA A 221 -3.35 2.14 -3.77
C ALA A 221 -3.75 1.04 -4.76
N ASN A 222 -4.30 1.42 -5.93
CA ASN A 222 -4.66 0.50 -6.99
C ASN A 222 -3.46 -0.32 -7.47
N ARG A 223 -2.34 0.33 -7.81
CA ARG A 223 -1.14 -0.38 -8.30
C ARG A 223 -0.62 -1.38 -7.28
N THR A 224 -0.66 -1.02 -5.99
CA THR A 224 -0.27 -1.92 -4.90
C THR A 224 -1.18 -3.14 -4.83
N LEU A 225 -2.50 -2.94 -4.83
CA LEU A 225 -3.46 -4.04 -4.75
C LEU A 225 -3.39 -4.94 -5.97
N VAL A 226 -3.23 -4.39 -7.19
CA VAL A 226 -3.03 -5.19 -8.41
C VAL A 226 -1.84 -6.13 -8.26
N GLY A 227 -0.68 -5.63 -7.83
CA GLY A 227 0.51 -6.46 -7.63
C GLY A 227 0.30 -7.56 -6.59
N LEU A 228 -0.39 -7.25 -5.48
CA LEU A 228 -0.72 -8.27 -4.46
C LEU A 228 -1.71 -9.32 -4.99
N ILE A 229 -2.71 -8.91 -5.78
CA ILE A 229 -3.67 -9.82 -6.42
C ILE A 229 -2.97 -10.76 -7.39
N GLU A 230 -2.11 -10.25 -8.28
CA GLU A 230 -1.37 -11.06 -9.25
C GLU A 230 -0.51 -12.12 -8.56
N ILE A 231 0.18 -11.74 -7.48
CA ILE A 231 1.00 -12.68 -6.70
C ILE A 231 0.11 -13.70 -5.98
N LEU A 232 -1.03 -13.28 -5.43
CA LEU A 232 -1.96 -14.19 -4.77
C LEU A 232 -2.50 -15.22 -5.75
N ASP A 233 -2.91 -14.80 -6.95
CA ASP A 233 -3.40 -15.68 -8.01
C ASP A 233 -2.31 -16.67 -8.46
N ALA A 234 -1.09 -16.18 -8.70
CA ALA A 234 0.02 -17.04 -9.08
C ALA A 234 0.38 -18.05 -7.97
N SER A 235 0.17 -17.69 -6.69
CA SER A 235 0.43 -18.58 -5.55
C SER A 235 -0.54 -19.77 -5.48
N GLU A 236 -1.76 -19.64 -6.02
CA GLU A 236 -2.75 -20.73 -6.01
C GLU A 236 -2.34 -21.93 -6.88
N ILE A 237 -1.51 -21.68 -7.90
CA ILE A 237 -1.10 -22.68 -8.91
C ILE A 237 0.16 -23.43 -8.46
N ILE A 238 0.84 -22.95 -7.41
CA ILE A 238 2.05 -23.59 -6.91
C ILE A 238 1.69 -24.95 -6.32
N SER A 239 2.07 -26.02 -7.02
CA SER A 239 2.03 -27.37 -6.50
C SER A 239 2.91 -27.44 -5.24
N PHE A 240 2.36 -27.98 -4.16
CA PHE A 240 3.11 -28.16 -2.93
C PHE A 240 4.27 -29.11 -3.22
N ASP A 241 5.51 -28.63 -3.04
CA ASP A 241 6.68 -29.47 -3.23
C ASP A 241 6.68 -30.57 -2.15
N GLU A 242 6.58 -31.83 -2.59
CA GLU A 242 6.59 -32.99 -1.71
C GLU A 242 7.88 -33.11 -0.89
N SER A 243 8.94 -32.38 -1.27
CA SER A 243 10.18 -32.27 -0.49
C SER A 243 9.95 -31.78 0.95
N PHE A 244 8.84 -31.07 1.22
CA PHE A 244 8.46 -30.66 2.57
C PHE A 244 8.00 -31.78 3.50
N LYS A 245 7.67 -32.98 2.98
CA LYS A 245 7.46 -34.18 3.81
C LYS A 245 8.72 -34.55 4.60
N ASN A 246 9.89 -34.13 4.15
CA ASN A 246 11.18 -34.43 4.80
C ASN A 246 11.60 -33.42 5.88
N PHE A 247 10.90 -32.28 6.02
CA PHE A 247 11.24 -31.24 7.01
C PHE A 247 10.55 -31.41 8.38
N GLN A 248 9.80 -32.50 8.57
CA GLN A 248 9.23 -32.90 9.87
C GLN A 248 10.07 -33.94 10.63
N ARG A 249 11.32 -34.17 10.21
CA ARG A 249 12.32 -34.91 11.02
C ARG A 249 13.30 -33.94 11.67
#